data_AF-Q7P907-F1
#
_entry.id   AF-Q7P907-F1
#
_cell.length_a   1.000
_cell.length_b   1.000
_cell.length_c   1.000
_cell.angle_alpha   90.00
_cell.angle_beta   90.00
_cell.angle_gamma   90.00
#
_symmetry.space_group_name_H-M   'P 1'
#
loop_
_entity.id
_entity.type
_entity.pdbx_description
1 polymer ?
#
loop_
_entity_poly.entity_id
_entity_poly.type
_entity_poly.pdbx_seq_one_letter_code
_entity_poly.pdbx_strand_id
1 'polypeptide(L)'
;MLHIDLVSVASFFHILGEASGLVCTLVNAIEFNPAKRWKDSDCDELSVDASTARCQFKKRFGMTFVEYARARRMGIAMKQMRMGASVMNTQIDMGYESSSGLRDAVSKIMGGPADKI
;
A
#
# COMPACT_ATOMS: atom_id res chain seq x y z
N MET A 1 -0.19 -10.70 11.72
CA MET A 1 -1.32 -9.79 11.98
C MET A 1 -0.74 -8.37 11.95
N LEU A 2 -0.93 -7.64 10.84
CA LEU A 2 -0.27 -6.36 10.62
C LEU A 2 -0.93 -5.29 11.49
N HIS A 3 -0.30 -4.96 12.61
CA HIS A 3 -0.58 -3.76 13.38
C HIS A 3 -0.26 -2.54 12.50
N ILE A 4 -1.30 -1.83 12.08
CA ILE A 4 -1.18 -0.43 11.68
C ILE A 4 -1.16 0.31 13.01
N ASP A 5 0.04 0.70 13.46
CA ASP A 5 0.20 1.32 14.77
C ASP A 5 -0.65 2.59 14.85
N LEU A 6 -1.38 2.78 15.96
CA LEU A 6 -2.16 3.99 16.25
C LEU A 6 -1.37 5.28 16.05
N VAL A 7 -0.03 5.22 16.18
CA VAL A 7 0.91 6.31 15.91
C VAL A 7 0.84 6.77 14.44
N SER A 8 0.72 5.83 13.48
CA SER A 8 0.60 6.16 12.05
C SER A 8 -0.75 6.81 11.72
N VAL A 9 -1.82 6.42 12.43
CA VAL A 9 -3.17 6.99 12.24
C VAL A 9 -3.24 8.39 12.85
N ALA A 10 -2.65 8.60 14.03
CA ALA A 10 -2.60 9.90 14.70
C ALA A 10 -1.73 10.94 13.95
N SER A 11 -0.59 10.54 13.39
CA SER A 11 0.19 11.42 12.50
C SER A 11 -0.53 11.73 11.19
N PHE A 12 -1.35 10.80 10.67
CA PHE A 12 -2.20 11.07 9.51
C PHE A 12 -3.32 12.08 9.83
N PHE A 13 -3.90 12.01 11.04
CA PHE A 13 -4.87 12.99 11.53
C PHE A 13 -4.29 14.42 11.57
N HIS A 14 -3.02 14.58 11.93
CA HIS A 14 -2.35 15.89 11.92
C HIS A 14 -2.12 16.41 10.49
N ILE A 15 -1.81 15.52 9.54
CA ILE A 15 -1.65 15.85 8.10
C ILE A 15 -3.00 16.17 7.43
N LEU A 16 -4.09 15.58 7.92
CA LEU A 16 -5.44 15.83 7.45
C LEU A 16 -6.11 17.07 8.05
N GLY A 17 -5.36 17.99 8.69
CA GLY A 17 -5.86 19.27 9.15
C GLY A 17 -6.83 19.92 8.13
N GLU A 18 -8.04 20.20 8.60
CA GLU A 18 -9.21 20.73 7.87
C GLU A 18 -9.88 19.80 6.82
N ALA A 19 -9.63 18.49 6.86
CA ALA A 19 -10.44 17.56 6.06
C ALA A 19 -11.89 17.53 6.59
N SER A 20 -12.86 17.49 5.67
CA SER A 20 -14.26 17.30 6.03
C SER A 20 -14.41 15.99 6.83
N GLY A 21 -15.28 15.96 7.84
CA GLY A 21 -15.47 14.78 8.68
C GLY A 21 -15.77 13.51 7.87
N LEU A 22 -16.43 13.67 6.72
CA LEU A 22 -16.65 12.63 5.71
C LEU A 22 -15.36 12.00 5.18
N VAL A 23 -14.39 12.83 4.76
CA VAL A 23 -13.10 12.33 4.24
C VAL A 23 -12.36 11.56 5.32
N CYS A 24 -12.37 12.05 6.56
CA CYS A 24 -11.79 11.34 7.70
C CYS A 24 -12.45 9.97 7.91
N THR A 25 -13.79 9.90 7.89
CA THR A 25 -14.52 8.62 8.02
C THR A 25 -14.11 7.62 6.94
N LEU A 26 -14.07 8.05 5.67
CA LEU A 26 -13.73 7.17 4.55
C LEU A 26 -12.26 6.72 4.57
N VAL A 27 -11.33 7.61 4.90
CA VAL A 27 -9.92 7.25 5.09
C VAL A 27 -9.78 6.25 6.23
N ASN A 28 -10.41 6.49 7.39
CA ASN A 28 -10.31 5.60 8.54
C ASN A 28 -10.86 4.21 8.21
N ALA A 29 -11.96 4.14 7.44
CA ALA A 29 -12.49 2.88 6.97
C ALA A 29 -11.47 2.10 6.12
N ILE A 30 -10.76 2.80 5.22
CA ILE A 30 -9.69 2.20 4.41
C ILE A 30 -8.53 1.74 5.29
N GLU A 31 -8.04 2.56 6.21
CA GLU A 31 -6.92 2.18 7.08
C GLU A 31 -7.27 1.02 8.03
N PHE A 32 -8.55 0.87 8.41
CA PHE A 32 -9.00 -0.29 9.18
C PHE A 32 -9.01 -1.58 8.36
N ASN A 33 -9.35 -1.51 7.06
CA ASN A 33 -9.32 -2.67 6.16
C ASN A 33 -8.69 -2.34 4.80
N PRO A 34 -7.36 -2.16 4.74
CA PRO A 34 -6.70 -1.67 3.53
C PRO A 34 -6.46 -2.77 2.49
N ALA A 35 -6.71 -4.04 2.84
CA ALA A 35 -6.67 -5.16 1.89
C ALA A 35 -7.99 -5.31 1.09
N LYS A 36 -9.11 -4.79 1.62
CA LYS A 36 -10.43 -4.84 0.97
C LYS A 36 -10.38 -4.24 -0.44
N ARG A 37 -11.12 -4.85 -1.36
CA ARG A 37 -11.43 -4.29 -2.68
C ARG A 37 -12.56 -3.28 -2.55
N TRP A 38 -12.22 -2.06 -2.12
CA TRP A 38 -13.17 -0.95 -2.02
C TRP A 38 -13.76 -0.58 -3.39
N LYS A 39 -15.04 -0.24 -3.39
CA LYS A 39 -15.87 0.18 -4.53
C LYS A 39 -16.65 1.42 -4.14
N ASP A 40 -17.21 2.12 -5.14
CA ASP A 40 -18.07 3.27 -4.89
C ASP A 40 -19.31 2.91 -4.04
N SER A 41 -19.87 1.70 -4.22
CA SER A 41 -21.00 1.21 -3.41
C SER A 41 -20.69 1.04 -1.92
N ASP A 42 -19.40 0.91 -1.55
CA ASP A 42 -19.01 0.83 -0.14
C ASP A 42 -19.13 2.19 0.56
N CYS A 43 -19.19 3.29 -0.18
CA CYS A 43 -19.46 4.61 0.39
C CYS A 43 -20.89 4.66 0.97
N ASP A 44 -21.85 4.07 0.26
CA ASP A 44 -23.26 4.06 0.67
C ASP A 44 -23.45 3.24 1.96
N GLU A 45 -22.73 2.12 2.10
CA GLU A 45 -22.69 1.32 3.35
C GLU A 45 -22.13 2.12 4.53
N LEU A 46 -21.29 3.12 4.27
CA LEU A 46 -20.74 4.04 5.26
C LEU A 46 -21.60 5.30 5.45
N SER A 47 -22.84 5.31 4.92
CA SER A 47 -23.76 6.44 4.95
C SER A 47 -23.20 7.70 4.26
N VAL A 48 -22.37 7.51 3.24
CA VAL A 48 -21.77 8.58 2.43
C VAL A 48 -22.13 8.39 0.97
N ASP A 49 -22.78 9.37 0.36
CA ASP A 49 -23.05 9.34 -1.07
C ASP A 49 -21.73 9.29 -1.89
N ALA A 50 -21.67 8.35 -2.84
CA ALA A 50 -20.49 8.12 -3.67
C ALA A 50 -20.06 9.35 -4.50
N SER A 51 -21.02 10.17 -4.96
CA SER A 51 -20.70 11.39 -5.72
C SER A 51 -20.02 12.43 -4.83
N THR A 52 -20.51 12.58 -3.60
CA THR A 52 -19.94 13.44 -2.57
C THR A 52 -18.55 12.96 -2.17
N ALA A 53 -18.38 11.66 -1.92
CA ALA A 53 -17.08 11.04 -1.66
C ALA A 53 -16.09 11.34 -2.78
N ARG A 54 -16.48 11.10 -4.03
CA ARG A 54 -15.65 11.35 -5.22
C ARG A 54 -15.24 12.82 -5.33
N CYS A 55 -16.17 13.75 -5.13
CA CYS A 55 -15.89 15.19 -5.19
C CYS A 55 -14.88 15.61 -4.12
N GLN A 56 -15.09 15.18 -2.88
CA GLN A 56 -14.21 15.50 -1.75
C GLN A 56 -12.81 14.89 -1.91
N PHE A 57 -12.72 13.63 -2.34
CA PHE A 57 -11.45 12.97 -2.60
C PHE A 57 -10.70 13.61 -3.77
N LYS A 58 -11.39 13.96 -4.87
CA LYS A 58 -10.76 14.69 -5.98
C LYS A 58 -10.23 16.05 -5.53
N LYS A 59 -11.02 16.81 -4.78
CA LYS A 59 -10.63 18.13 -4.27
C LYS A 59 -9.40 18.06 -3.35
N ARG A 60 -9.30 17.03 -2.50
CA ARG A 60 -8.23 16.93 -1.50
C ARG A 60 -6.99 16.18 -1.99
N PHE A 61 -7.17 15.09 -2.73
CA PHE A 61 -6.09 14.16 -3.09
C PHE A 61 -5.84 14.06 -4.59
N GLY A 62 -6.64 14.73 -5.43
CA GLY A 62 -6.53 14.62 -6.89
C GLY A 62 -6.92 13.25 -7.45
N MET A 63 -7.55 12.38 -6.65
CA MET A 63 -7.95 11.03 -7.03
C MET A 63 -9.30 10.66 -6.41
N THR A 64 -9.93 9.60 -6.89
CA THR A 64 -11.17 9.07 -6.33
C THR A 64 -10.93 8.24 -5.06
N PHE A 65 -12.00 8.00 -4.30
CA PHE A 65 -11.97 7.11 -3.13
C PHE A 65 -11.41 5.72 -3.45
N VAL A 66 -11.87 5.10 -4.55
CA VAL A 66 -11.43 3.77 -4.98
C VAL A 66 -9.96 3.75 -5.41
N GLU A 67 -9.48 4.80 -6.09
CA GLU A 67 -8.07 4.93 -6.47
C GLU A 67 -7.17 5.09 -5.24
N TYR A 68 -7.60 5.90 -4.27
CA TYR A 68 -6.91 6.04 -2.99
C TYR A 68 -6.81 4.69 -2.25
N ALA A 69 -7.92 3.95 -2.16
CA ALA A 69 -7.94 2.62 -1.56
C ALA A 69 -7.01 1.63 -2.29
N ARG A 70 -7.01 1.66 -3.62
CA ARG A 70 -6.11 0.84 -4.44
C ARG A 70 -4.65 1.17 -4.16
N ALA A 71 -4.30 2.45 -4.08
CA ALA A 71 -2.94 2.91 -3.78
C ALA A 71 -2.49 2.46 -2.39
N ARG A 72 -3.36 2.56 -1.37
CA ARG A 72 -3.07 2.05 -0.01
C ARG A 72 -2.79 0.57 0.01
N ARG A 73 -3.63 -0.23 -0.66
CA ARG A 73 -3.41 -1.67 -0.77
C ARG A 73 -2.07 -2.02 -1.45
N MET A 74 -1.71 -1.30 -2.52
CA MET A 74 -0.42 -1.48 -3.20
C MET A 74 0.76 -1.11 -2.28
N GLY A 75 0.64 -0.01 -1.53
CA GLY A 75 1.64 0.42 -0.56
C GLY A 75 1.93 -0.65 0.50
N ILE A 76 0.91 -1.39 0.94
CA ILE A 76 1.08 -2.51 1.87
C ILE A 76 1.85 -3.65 1.21
N ALA A 77 1.49 -4.05 -0.01
CA ALA A 77 2.20 -5.10 -0.73
C ALA A 77 3.68 -4.74 -0.93
N MET A 78 3.97 -3.49 -1.31
CA MET A 78 5.34 -2.99 -1.46
C MET A 78 6.12 -3.00 -0.13
N LYS A 79 5.48 -2.65 0.99
CA LYS A 79 6.09 -2.73 2.32
C LYS A 79 6.45 -4.17 2.67
N GLN A 80 5.55 -5.13 2.41
CA GLN A 80 5.82 -6.55 2.63
C GLN A 80 6.96 -7.08 1.77
N MET A 81 7.01 -6.69 0.49
CA MET A 81 8.12 -7.08 -0.40
C MET A 81 9.46 -6.55 0.11
N ARG A 82 9.52 -5.30 0.58
CA ARG A 82 10.75 -4.70 1.12
C ARG A 82 11.20 -5.39 2.41
N MET A 83 10.27 -5.71 3.30
CA MET A 83 10.56 -6.45 4.52
C MET A 83 11.03 -7.88 4.21
N GLY A 84 10.36 -8.58 3.30
CA GLY A 84 10.75 -9.92 2.86
C GLY A 84 12.12 -9.95 2.17
N ALA A 85 12.42 -8.95 1.32
CA ALA A 85 13.75 -8.78 0.73
C ALA A 85 14.82 -8.52 1.80
N SER A 86 14.50 -7.73 2.84
CA SER A 86 15.41 -7.48 3.95
C SER A 86 15.68 -8.75 4.79
N VAL A 87 14.63 -9.51 5.12
CA VAL A 87 14.76 -10.78 5.87
C VAL A 87 15.54 -11.81 5.06
N MET A 88 15.29 -11.90 3.75
CA MET A 88 16.04 -12.76 2.84
C MET A 88 17.51 -12.35 2.77
N ASN A 89 17.81 -11.04 2.73
CA ASN A 89 19.19 -10.54 2.76
C ASN A 89 19.88 -10.91 4.09
N THR A 90 19.18 -10.82 5.23
CA THR A 90 19.70 -11.27 6.53
C THR A 90 19.90 -12.78 6.60
N GLN A 91 19.04 -13.59 5.96
CA GLN A 91 19.22 -15.05 5.87
C GLN A 91 20.38 -15.46 4.96
N ILE A 92 20.64 -14.70 3.89
CA ILE A 92 21.83 -14.87 3.04
C ILE A 92 23.09 -14.56 3.85
N ASP A 93 23.11 -13.46 4.62
CA ASP A 93 24.22 -13.09 5.50
C ASP A 93 24.45 -14.07 6.67
N MET A 94 23.46 -14.91 7.01
CA MET A 94 23.54 -15.92 8.07
C MET A 94 23.81 -17.35 7.58
N GLY A 95 24.10 -17.58 6.29
CA GLY A 95 24.47 -18.93 5.85
C GLY A 95 24.65 -19.23 4.36
N TYR A 96 24.63 -18.27 3.43
CA TYR A 96 24.92 -18.56 2.02
C TYR A 96 25.90 -17.55 1.41
N GLU A 97 27.07 -18.08 1.05
CA GLU A 97 28.18 -17.33 0.49
C GLU A 97 27.89 -16.85 -0.95
N SER A 98 27.78 -15.53 -1.10
CA SER A 98 28.02 -14.72 -2.31
C SER A 98 26.82 -14.21 -3.14
N SER A 99 26.94 -12.92 -3.49
CA SER A 99 26.01 -12.07 -4.25
C SER A 99 25.90 -12.40 -5.75
N SER A 100 26.76 -13.28 -6.27
CA SER A 100 26.78 -13.68 -7.68
C SER A 100 25.63 -14.63 -8.04
N GLY A 101 25.27 -15.57 -7.18
CA GLY A 101 24.18 -16.53 -7.42
C GLY A 101 22.79 -15.87 -7.48
N LEU A 102 22.58 -14.80 -6.71
CA LEU A 102 21.33 -14.05 -6.72
C LEU A 102 21.16 -13.25 -8.02
N ARG A 103 22.25 -12.66 -8.53
CA ARG A 103 22.24 -11.88 -9.78
C ARG A 103 21.92 -12.77 -10.98
N ASP A 104 22.45 -13.99 -11.02
CA ASP A 104 22.16 -14.99 -12.05
C ASP A 104 20.71 -15.46 -12.03
N ALA A 105 20.14 -15.70 -10.84
CA ALA A 105 18.75 -16.11 -10.69
C ALA A 105 17.76 -14.99 -11.10
N VAL A 106 18.05 -13.74 -10.71
CA VAL A 106 17.24 -12.57 -11.06
C VAL A 106 17.30 -12.28 -12.56
N SER A 107 18.47 -12.39 -13.21
CA SER A 107 18.58 -12.23 -14.67
C SER A 107 17.77 -13.27 -15.45
N LYS A 108 17.72 -14.52 -14.98
CA LYS A 108 16.89 -15.59 -15.57
C LYS A 108 15.38 -15.34 -15.45
N ILE A 109 14.94 -14.78 -14.33
CA ILE A 109 13.52 -14.45 -14.10
C ILE A 109 13.09 -13.19 -14.87
N MET A 110 14.01 -12.23 -15.02
CA MET A 110 13.77 -10.96 -15.73
C MET A 110 14.00 -11.02 -17.24
N GLY A 111 14.34 -12.19 -17.81
CA GLY A 111 14.47 -12.40 -19.26
C GLY A 111 15.69 -11.76 -19.93
N GLY A 112 16.76 -11.47 -19.17
CA GLY A 112 18.04 -11.00 -19.72
C GLY A 112 18.88 -12.15 -20.28
N PRO A 113 19.73 -11.92 -21.29
CA PRO A 113 20.31 -12.97 -22.11
C PRO A 113 21.24 -13.87 -21.28
N ALA A 114 21.10 -15.18 -21.48
CA ALA A 114 22.12 -16.15 -21.14
C ALA A 114 23.37 -15.82 -21.98
N ASP A 115 24.49 -15.55 -21.32
CA ASP A 115 25.80 -15.51 -21.96
C ASP A 115 26.02 -16.84 -22.68
N LYS A 116 26.15 -16.77 -24.01
CA LYS A 116 26.69 -17.85 -24.81
C LYS A 116 28.22 -17.78 -24.73
N ILE A 117 28.81 -18.87 -24.27
CA ILE A 117 30.18 -19.28 -24.62
C ILE A 117 30.24 -19.51 -26.13
#